data_AF-A0A096D525-F1
#
_entry.id   AF-A0A096D525-F1
#
_cell.length_a   1.000
_cell.length_b   1.000
_cell.length_c   1.000
_cell.angle_alpha   90.00
_cell.angle_beta   90.00
_cell.angle_gamma   90.00
#
_symmetry.space_group_name_H-M   'P 1'
#
loop_
_entity.id
_entity.type
_entity.pdbx_description
1 polymer ?
#
loop_
_entity_poly.entity_id
_entity_poly.type
_entity_poly.pdbx_seq_one_letter_code
_entity_poly.pdbx_strand_id
1 'polypeptide(L)' 'MAYTEGRKKANSKWDRTNLDRMSIALPAGTKARIAAAAEVSGDSLNGWIKHVILERLDIVEGRELEQD' A
#
# COMPACT_ATOMS: atom_id res chain seq x y z
N MET A 1 8.88 -6.04 -21.77
CA MET A 1 9.04 -7.50 -21.53
C MET A 1 7.66 -8.09 -21.23
N ALA A 2 7.22 -9.09 -22.00
CA ALA A 2 5.94 -9.75 -21.73
C ALA A 2 6.06 -10.62 -20.46
N TYR A 3 5.17 -10.40 -19.50
CA TYR A 3 5.10 -11.22 -18.29
C TYR A 3 4.78 -12.66 -18.67
N THR A 4 5.70 -13.58 -18.41
CA THR A 4 5.45 -15.02 -18.60
C THR A 4 4.38 -15.48 -17.62
N GLU A 5 3.54 -16.43 -18.02
CA GLU A 5 2.49 -17.01 -17.16
C GLU A 5 3.06 -17.57 -15.84
N GLY A 6 4.32 -18.03 -15.85
CA GLY A 6 5.04 -18.46 -14.64
C GLY A 6 5.28 -17.32 -13.64
N ARG A 7 5.66 -16.12 -14.10
CA ARG A 7 5.86 -14.95 -13.22
C ARG A 7 4.54 -14.46 -12.62
N LYS A 8 3.44 -14.49 -13.36
CA LYS A 8 2.11 -14.14 -12.83
C LYS A 8 1.71 -15.05 -11.67
N LYS A 9 1.90 -16.36 -11.80
CA LYS A 9 1.60 -17.34 -10.75
C LYS A 9 2.50 -17.17 -9.52
N ALA A 10 3.78 -16.89 -9.73
CA ALA A 10 4.72 -16.63 -8.64
C ALA A 10 4.34 -15.38 -7.85
N ASN A 11 4.05 -14.27 -8.53
CA ASN A 11 3.63 -13.01 -7.89
C ASN A 11 2.34 -13.20 -7.10
N SER A 12 1.33 -13.87 -7.68
CA SER A 12 0.07 -14.15 -6.96
C SER A 12 0.28 -15.00 -5.70
N LYS A 13 1.20 -15.97 -5.73
CA LYS A 13 1.54 -16.79 -4.55
C LYS A 13 2.23 -15.94 -3.48
N TRP A 14 3.16 -15.08 -3.89
CA TRP A 14 3.84 -14.17 -2.97
C TRP A 14 2.86 -13.17 -2.36
N ASP A 15 2.02 -12.53 -3.17
CA ASP A 15 1.00 -11.58 -2.73
C ASP A 15 0.08 -12.18 -1.67
N ARG A 16 -0.40 -13.40 -1.87
CA ARG A 16 -1.31 -14.06 -0.91
C ARG A 16 -0.63 -14.41 0.42
N THR A 17 0.67 -14.65 0.41
CA THR A 17 1.41 -15.10 1.60
C THR A 17 1.96 -13.92 2.40
N ASN A 18 2.23 -12.79 1.74
CA ASN A 18 2.94 -11.66 2.34
C ASN A 18 2.08 -10.38 2.47
N LEU A 19 0.88 -10.33 1.87
CA LEU A 19 0.02 -9.16 1.93
C LEU A 19 -1.33 -9.47 2.61
N ASP A 20 -1.59 -8.78 3.71
CA ASP A 20 -2.93 -8.68 4.29
C ASP A 20 -3.78 -7.69 3.50
N ARG A 21 -4.64 -8.21 2.62
CA ARG A 21 -5.56 -7.40 1.82
C ARG A 21 -6.82 -7.10 2.62
N MET A 22 -6.98 -5.84 3.02
CA MET A 22 -8.14 -5.37 3.76
C MET A 22 -9.05 -4.49 2.88
N SER A 23 -10.36 -4.75 2.95
CA SER A 23 -11.39 -3.86 2.41
C SER A 23 -11.96 -3.03 3.55
N ILE A 24 -11.84 -1.69 3.47
CA ILE A 24 -12.23 -0.78 4.54
C ILE A 24 -13.36 0.12 4.03
N ALA A 25 -14.49 0.11 4.75
CA ALA A 25 -15.59 1.03 4.50
C ALA A 25 -15.35 2.34 5.26
N LEU A 26 -15.32 3.46 4.55
CA LEU A 26 -15.16 4.80 5.10
C LEU A 26 -16.34 5.68 4.69
N PRO A 27 -16.65 6.77 5.43
CA PRO A 27 -17.66 7.73 5.03
C PRO A 27 -17.39 8.31 3.63
N ALA A 28 -18.44 8.68 2.91
CA ALA A 28 -18.32 9.29 1.59
C ALA A 28 -17.43 10.55 1.65
N GLY A 29 -16.59 10.74 0.63
CA GLY A 29 -15.64 11.87 0.56
C GLY A 29 -14.32 11.67 1.31
N THR A 30 -14.22 10.67 2.21
CA THR A 30 -12.98 10.40 2.96
C THR A 30 -11.80 10.06 2.03
N LYS A 31 -12.05 9.30 0.97
CA LYS A 31 -11.01 8.95 -0.03
C LYS A 31 -10.35 10.20 -0.65
N ALA A 32 -11.13 11.23 -0.96
CA ALA A 32 -10.61 12.46 -1.56
C ALA A 32 -9.73 13.24 -0.56
N ARG A 33 -10.12 13.25 0.73
CA ARG A 33 -9.32 13.86 1.80
C ARG A 33 -7.99 13.14 2.01
N ILE A 34 -8.00 11.81 1.98
CA ILE A 34 -6.79 10.98 2.07
C ILE A 34 -5.89 11.23 0.85
N ALA A 35 -6.47 11.30 -0.36
CA ALA A 35 -5.70 11.59 -1.58
C ALA A 35 -4.99 12.95 -1.49
N ALA A 36 -5.69 14.00 -1.05
CA ALA A 36 -5.08 15.32 -0.85
C ALA A 36 -3.96 15.28 0.21
N ALA A 37 -4.14 14.55 1.31
CA ALA A 37 -3.11 14.41 2.34
C ALA A 37 -1.87 13.65 1.83
N ALA A 38 -2.08 12.61 1.02
CA ALA A 38 -1.01 11.85 0.39
C ALA A 38 -0.21 12.72 -0.60
N GLU A 39 -0.90 13.50 -1.44
CA GLU A 39 -0.28 14.44 -2.38
C GLU A 39 0.61 15.48 -1.67
N VAL A 40 0.14 16.05 -0.55
CA VAL A 40 0.93 17.00 0.26
C VAL A 40 2.16 16.34 0.87
N SER A 41 2.07 15.06 1.23
CA SER A 41 3.16 14.29 1.82
C SER A 41 4.16 13.76 0.77
N GLY A 42 3.84 13.88 -0.53
CA GLY A 42 4.62 13.25 -1.61
C GLY A 42 4.47 11.73 -1.68
N ASP A 43 3.49 11.17 -0.97
CA ASP A 43 3.26 9.72 -0.87
C ASP A 43 2.18 9.26 -1.84
N SER A 44 2.25 7.98 -2.23
CA SER A 44 1.10 7.32 -2.85
C SER A 44 -0.05 7.19 -1.84
N LEU A 45 -1.30 7.22 -2.29
CA LEU A 45 -2.47 7.01 -1.43
C LEU A 45 -2.35 5.76 -0.54
N ASN A 46 -1.88 4.65 -1.12
CA ASN A 46 -1.69 3.40 -0.39
C ASN A 46 -0.53 3.46 0.61
N GLY A 47 0.59 4.09 0.23
CA GLY A 47 1.73 4.31 1.12
C GLY A 47 1.35 5.18 2.32
N TRP A 48 0.60 6.26 2.06
CA TRP A 48 0.10 7.14 3.11
C TRP A 48 -0.83 6.40 4.08
N ILE A 49 -1.79 5.61 3.57
CA ILE A 49 -2.69 4.81 4.42
C ILE A 49 -1.89 3.81 5.27
N LYS A 50 -0.91 3.12 4.68
CA LYS A 50 -0.04 2.20 5.41
C LYS A 50 0.72 2.92 6.53
N HIS A 51 1.33 4.06 6.22
CA HIS A 51 2.07 4.84 7.20
C HIS A 51 1.22 5.25 8.38
N VAL A 52 0.02 5.78 8.16
CA VAL A 52 -0.87 6.18 9.26
C VAL A 52 -1.30 4.98 10.11
N ILE A 53 -1.57 3.82 9.50
CA ILE A 53 -1.93 2.61 10.25
C ILE A 53 -0.75 2.13 11.11
N LEU A 54 0.44 2.03 10.51
CA LEU A 54 1.65 1.55 11.18
C LEU A 54 2.09 2.51 12.30
N GLU A 55 2.05 3.82 12.05
CA GLU A 55 2.31 4.86 13.05
C GLU A 55 1.34 4.73 14.23
N ARG A 56 0.04 4.49 13.96
CA ARG A 56 -0.97 4.33 15.01
C ARG A 56 -0.79 3.05 15.83
N LEU A 57 -0.16 2.03 15.25
CA LEU A 57 0.19 0.79 15.92
C LEU A 57 1.56 0.87 16.62
N ASP A 58 2.25 2.02 16.57
CA ASP A 58 3.62 2.21 17.05
C ASP A 58 4.63 1.25 16.39
N ILE A 59 4.36 0.89 15.13
CA ILE A 59 5.22 0.06 14.30
C ILE A 59 5.95 0.99 13.34
N VAL A 60 7.22 1.27 13.62
CA VAL A 60 8.09 2.00 12.68
C VAL A 60 8.74 0.97 11.76
N GLU A 61 8.11 0.68 10.62
CA GLU A 61 8.81 -0.07 9.57
C GLU A 61 9.86 0.85 8.91
N GLY A 62 11.10 0.36 8.87
CA GLY A 62 12.25 1.03 8.29
C GLY A 62 12.00 1.38 6.82
N ARG A 63 12.25 2.65 6.47
CA ARG A 63 12.04 3.21 5.13
C ARG A 63 13.14 2.71 4.18
N GLU A 64 12.98 1.51 3.60
CA GLU A 64 13.69 1.10 2.39
C GLU A 64 12.77 1.28 1.18
N LEU A 65 12.77 2.49 0.64
CA LEU A 65 12.23 2.77 -0.69
C LEU A 65 13.40 2.77 -1.68
N GLU A 66 13.82 1.57 -2.11
CA GLU A 66 14.44 1.38 -3.41
C GLU A 66 13.68 0.27 -4.13
N GLN A 67 12.82 0.67 -5.07
CA GLN A 67 12.40 -0.20 -6.16
C GLN A 67 13.12 0.33 -7.41
N ASP A 68 14.11 -0.46 -7.87
CA ASP A 68 14.76 -0.38 -9.19
C ASP A 68 13.75 -0.37 -10.35
#